data_AF-A0AAN0LWD4-F1
#
_entry.id   AF-A0AAN0LWD4-F1
#
_cell.length_a   1.000
_cell.length_b   1.000
_cell.length_c   1.000
_cell.angle_alpha   90.00
_cell.angle_beta   90.00
_cell.angle_gamma   90.00
#
_symmetry.space_group_name_H-M   'P 1'
#
loop_
_entity.id
_entity.type
_entity.pdbx_description
1 polymer ?
#
loop_
_entity_poly.entity_id
_entity_poly.type
_entity_poly.pdbx_seq_one_letter_code
_entity_poly.pdbx_strand_id
1 'polypeptide(L)'
;MDSNNEPIHYNTITRSSAPGVLFTNNGFWDTYKSLFPLFSLIEPEHYELMLEGFLNSFHEAGYLPKWLSPMNADSCQALLSMQLSVMRSQKGSLTIRLSRCMRR
;
A
#
# COMPACT_ATOMS: atom_id res chain seq x y z
N MET A 1 0.37 -3.82 16.76
CA MET A 1 1.82 -3.81 17.04
C MET A 1 2.19 -5.18 17.55
N ASP A 2 3.34 -5.71 17.15
CA ASP A 2 3.91 -6.92 17.76
C ASP A 2 4.59 -6.60 19.11
N SER A 3 5.24 -7.60 19.71
CA SER A 3 6.00 -7.45 20.97
C SER A 3 7.21 -6.52 20.85
N ASN A 4 7.69 -6.24 19.65
CA ASN A 4 8.81 -5.31 19.37
C ASN A 4 8.31 -3.92 18.97
N ASN A 5 7.00 -3.67 19.07
CA ASN A 5 6.35 -2.43 18.66
C ASN A 5 6.41 -2.14 17.15
N GLU A 6 6.54 -3.17 16.33
CA GLU A 6 6.47 -3.09 14.87
C GLU A 6 5.01 -3.23 14.38
N PRO A 7 4.64 -2.57 13.27
CA PRO A 7 3.30 -2.68 12.72
C PRO A 7 3.04 -4.10 12.22
N ILE A 8 1.85 -4.62 12.55
CA ILE A 8 1.34 -5.91 12.08
C ILE A 8 -0.11 -5.71 11.63
N HIS A 9 -0.52 -6.44 10.60
CA HIS A 9 -1.89 -6.45 10.10
C HIS A 9 -2.41 -7.87 9.95
N TYR A 10 -3.73 -7.99 9.86
CA TYR A 10 -4.38 -9.27 9.59
C TYR A 10 -4.54 -9.45 8.09
N ASN A 11 -3.94 -10.51 7.55
CA ASN A 11 -4.07 -10.88 6.15
C ASN A 11 -5.36 -11.69 5.96
N THR A 12 -6.30 -11.16 5.19
CA THR A 12 -7.61 -11.77 4.96
C THR A 12 -7.57 -12.97 4.00
N ILE A 13 -6.53 -13.07 3.17
CA ILE A 13 -6.31 -14.16 2.20
C ILE A 13 -5.75 -15.39 2.92
N THR A 14 -4.63 -15.22 3.62
CA THR A 14 -3.95 -16.31 4.35
C THR A 14 -4.55 -16.59 5.72
N ARG A 15 -5.43 -15.70 6.22
CA ARG A 15 -6.07 -15.76 7.54
C ARG A 15 -5.05 -15.81 8.68
N SER A 16 -3.95 -15.07 8.53
CA SER A 16 -2.83 -15.04 9.46
C SER A 16 -2.35 -13.60 9.70
N SER A 17 -1.51 -13.39 10.71
CA SER A 17 -0.88 -12.09 10.96
C SER A 17 0.34 -11.90 10.05
N ALA A 18 0.38 -10.78 9.33
CA ALA A 18 1.52 -10.38 8.50
C ALA A 18 2.19 -9.11 9.05
N PRO A 19 3.50 -8.96 8.88
CA PRO A 19 4.20 -7.74 9.27
C PRO A 19 3.91 -6.58 8.31
N GLY A 20 4.02 -5.35 8.80
CA GLY A 20 3.84 -4.13 8.03
C GLY A 20 2.48 -3.46 8.24
N VAL A 21 2.34 -2.27 7.66
CA VAL A 21 1.08 -1.51 7.66
C VAL A 21 0.15 -2.02 6.55
N LEU A 22 -1.15 -1.92 6.79
CA LEU A 22 -2.18 -2.21 5.80
C LEU A 22 -3.29 -1.16 5.91
N PHE A 23 -3.73 -0.64 4.77
CA PHE A 23 -4.84 0.29 4.70
C PHE A 23 -6.03 -0.41 4.05
N THR A 24 -7.23 -0.10 4.52
CA THR A 24 -8.48 -0.66 3.99
C THR A 24 -9.55 0.42 3.87
N ASN A 25 -10.72 0.06 3.35
CA ASN A 25 -11.86 0.94 3.09
C ASN A 25 -11.51 2.10 2.14
N ASN A 26 -10.84 1.80 1.02
CA ASN A 26 -10.47 2.81 0.02
C ASN A 26 -10.80 2.36 -1.41
N GLY A 27 -11.61 3.18 -2.09
CA GLY A 27 -11.85 3.07 -3.52
C GLY A 27 -10.94 3.96 -4.33
N PHE A 28 -9.97 3.38 -5.04
CA PHE A 28 -9.02 4.18 -5.81
C PHE A 28 -9.70 5.04 -6.87
N TRP A 29 -10.81 4.58 -7.47
CA TRP A 29 -11.57 5.33 -8.46
C TRP A 29 -12.13 6.67 -7.92
N ASP A 30 -12.49 6.72 -6.64
CA ASP A 30 -13.05 7.92 -6.03
C ASP A 30 -11.94 8.83 -5.49
N THR A 31 -10.86 8.24 -4.96
CA THR A 31 -9.85 8.97 -4.18
C THR A 31 -8.67 9.49 -5.01
N TYR A 32 -8.39 8.93 -6.19
CA TYR A 32 -7.22 9.32 -6.98
C TYR A 32 -7.26 10.76 -7.51
N LYS A 33 -8.46 11.32 -7.74
CA LYS A 33 -8.61 12.63 -8.39
C LYS A 33 -8.37 13.80 -7.44
N SER A 34 -8.61 13.61 -6.15
CA SER A 34 -8.64 14.70 -5.17
C SER A 34 -7.85 14.36 -3.92
N LEU A 35 -8.13 13.22 -3.30
CA LEU A 35 -7.60 12.88 -1.98
C LEU A 35 -6.10 12.58 -2.01
N PHE A 36 -5.64 11.69 -2.89
CA PHE A 36 -4.21 11.37 -2.96
C PHE A 36 -3.34 12.55 -3.45
N PRO A 37 -3.75 13.36 -4.44
CA PRO A 37 -3.06 14.61 -4.77
C PRO A 37 -3.00 15.56 -3.58
N LEU A 38 -4.08 15.72 -2.82
CA LEU A 38 -4.09 16.57 -1.63
C LEU A 38 -3.09 16.06 -0.58
N PHE A 39 -3.13 14.76 -0.25
CA PHE A 39 -2.19 14.15 0.70
C PHE A 39 -0.73 14.29 0.29
N SER A 40 -0.44 14.21 -1.01
CA SER A 40 0.92 14.43 -1.51
C SER A 40 1.47 15.83 -1.23
N LEU A 41 0.60 16.82 -0.98
CA LEU A 41 0.98 18.20 -0.67
C LEU A 41 0.98 18.49 0.83
N ILE A 42 -0.05 18.02 1.56
CA ILE A 42 -0.26 18.41 2.96
C ILE A 42 0.32 17.41 3.97
N GLU A 43 0.43 16.13 3.62
CA GLU A 43 0.85 15.08 4.54
C GLU A 43 1.62 13.95 3.79
N PRO A 44 2.80 14.27 3.25
CA PRO A 44 3.56 13.35 2.41
C PRO A 44 4.02 12.10 3.15
N GLU A 45 4.34 12.19 4.44
CA GLU A 45 4.75 11.04 5.27
C GLU A 45 3.63 10.01 5.41
N HIS A 46 2.40 10.47 5.63
CA HIS A 46 1.23 9.60 5.70
C HIS A 46 0.90 9.00 4.34
N TYR A 47 1.09 9.77 3.27
CA TYR A 47 0.95 9.27 1.92
C TYR A 47 1.97 8.16 1.62
N GLU A 48 3.22 8.28 2.06
CA GLU A 48 4.22 7.22 1.94
C GLU A 48 3.80 5.94 2.69
N LEU A 49 3.28 6.07 3.92
CA LEU A 49 2.75 4.93 4.68
C LEU A 49 1.56 4.25 3.97
N MET A 50 0.65 5.03 3.37
CA MET A 50 -0.45 4.48 2.58
C MET A 50 0.07 3.68 1.38
N LEU A 51 1.07 4.21 0.66
CA LEU A 51 1.69 3.50 -0.46
C LEU A 51 2.37 2.20 -0.02
N GLU A 52 3.04 2.19 1.14
CA GLU A 52 3.61 0.97 1.74
C GLU A 52 2.52 -0.08 2.00
N GLY A 53 1.37 0.32 2.57
CA GLY A 53 0.26 -0.60 2.80
C GLY A 53 -0.40 -1.12 1.51
N PHE A 54 -0.45 -0.32 0.46
CA PHE A 54 -0.93 -0.76 -0.86
C PHE A 54 0.05 -1.74 -1.52
N LEU A 55 1.35 -1.55 -1.30
CA LEU A 55 2.38 -2.48 -1.75
C LEU A 55 2.31 -3.81 -0.98
N ASN A 56 2.06 -3.77 0.33
CA ASN A 56 1.81 -4.98 1.12
C ASN A 56 0.59 -5.74 0.58
N SER A 57 -0.51 -5.03 0.30
CA SER A 57 -1.69 -5.63 -0.34
C SER A 57 -1.36 -6.30 -1.68
N PHE A 58 -0.49 -5.68 -2.49
CA PHE A 58 0.00 -6.27 -3.74
C PHE A 58 0.84 -7.53 -3.52
N HIS A 59 1.73 -7.54 -2.52
CA HIS A 59 2.54 -8.71 -2.19
C HIS A 59 1.69 -9.90 -1.73
N GLU A 60 0.58 -9.64 -1.04
CA GLU A 60 -0.34 -10.67 -0.56
C GLU A 60 -1.28 -11.19 -1.65
N ALA A 61 -1.85 -10.29 -2.46
CA ALA A 61 -2.84 -10.64 -3.47
C ALA A 61 -2.25 -10.96 -4.86
N GLY A 62 -1.02 -10.51 -5.14
CA GLY A 62 -0.36 -10.61 -6.46
C GLY A 62 -0.81 -9.55 -7.48
N TYR A 63 -1.76 -8.68 -7.12
CA TYR A 63 -2.31 -7.63 -7.99
C TYR A 63 -2.55 -6.34 -7.21
N LEU A 64 -2.49 -5.20 -7.91
CA LEU A 64 -2.72 -3.92 -7.26
C LEU A 64 -4.20 -3.73 -6.93
N PRO A 65 -4.52 -3.20 -5.74
CA PRO A 65 -5.90 -3.09 -5.29
C PRO A 65 -6.64 -1.98 -6.02
N LYS A 66 -7.94 -2.23 -6.25
CA LYS A 66 -8.89 -1.32 -6.91
C LYS A 66 -9.86 -0.70 -5.89
N TRP A 67 -10.31 -1.54 -4.96
CA TRP A 67 -11.25 -1.17 -3.89
C TRP A 67 -10.95 -1.92 -2.60
N LEU A 68 -10.13 -1.40 -1.72
CA LEU A 68 -9.79 -2.11 -0.48
C LEU A 68 -11.01 -2.16 0.44
N SER A 69 -11.59 -3.34 0.66
CA SER A 69 -12.65 -3.60 1.64
C SER A 69 -12.26 -4.83 2.46
N PRO A 70 -12.39 -4.79 3.80
CA PRO A 70 -11.90 -5.87 4.65
C PRO A 70 -12.68 -7.18 4.52
N MET A 71 -13.91 -7.15 3.99
CA MET A 71 -14.79 -8.33 3.89
C MET A 71 -14.75 -9.04 2.53
N ASN A 72 -14.35 -8.36 1.45
CA ASN A 72 -14.51 -8.88 0.09
C ASN A 72 -13.14 -8.98 -0.61
N ALA A 73 -12.72 -10.21 -0.93
CA ALA A 73 -11.51 -10.51 -1.69
C ALA A 73 -11.57 -10.05 -3.17
N ASP A 74 -12.76 -9.65 -3.66
CA ASP A 74 -13.04 -9.31 -5.07
C ASP A 74 -12.55 -7.91 -5.51
N SER A 75 -11.68 -7.29 -4.72
CA SER A 75 -11.17 -5.94 -4.98
C SER A 75 -9.95 -5.86 -5.91
N CYS A 76 -9.45 -7.00 -6.35
CA CYS A 76 -8.22 -7.11 -7.12
C CYS A 76 -8.49 -6.90 -8.61
N GLN A 77 -8.12 -5.71 -9.15
CA GLN A 77 -7.62 -5.50 -10.52
C GLN A 77 -7.51 -4.00 -10.89
N ALA A 78 -6.69 -3.15 -10.24
CA ALA A 78 -6.47 -1.79 -10.79
C ALA A 78 -5.69 -1.80 -12.12
N LEU A 79 -6.07 -0.89 -13.03
CA LEU A 79 -5.39 -0.67 -14.31
C LEU A 79 -3.95 -0.16 -14.05
N LEU A 80 -2.99 -0.91 -14.58
CA LEU A 80 -1.54 -0.79 -14.41
C LEU A 80 -0.96 0.62 -14.66
N SER A 81 -1.65 1.50 -15.40
CA SER A 81 -1.11 2.77 -15.87
C SER A 81 -1.08 3.90 -14.85
N MET A 82 -1.97 3.94 -13.85
CA MET A 82 -2.06 5.08 -12.91
C MET A 82 -1.16 4.93 -11.67
N GLN A 83 -0.89 3.70 -11.21
CA GLN A 83 -0.06 3.46 -10.02
C GLN A 83 1.44 3.44 -10.32
N LEU A 84 1.86 3.06 -11.54
CA LEU A 84 3.26 3.04 -11.96
C LEU A 84 3.90 4.45 -11.98
N SER A 85 3.11 5.50 -12.22
CA SER A 85 3.59 6.89 -12.15
C SER A 85 3.89 7.33 -10.72
N VAL A 86 3.06 6.91 -9.75
CA VAL A 86 3.29 7.19 -8.32
C VAL A 86 4.52 6.44 -7.80
N MET A 87 4.66 5.15 -8.16
CA MET A 87 5.84 4.36 -7.77
C MET A 87 7.12 4.81 -8.48
N ARG A 88 7.05 5.26 -9.74
CA ARG A 88 8.21 5.85 -10.44
C ARG A 88 8.62 7.21 -9.90
N SER A 89 7.66 8.03 -9.47
CA SER A 89 7.95 9.36 -8.91
C SER A 89 8.69 9.29 -7.58
N GLN A 90 8.54 8.20 -6.81
CA GLN A 90 9.16 8.04 -5.49
C GLN A 90 10.54 7.36 -5.50
N LYS A 91 11.17 7.16 -6.66
CA LYS A 91 12.56 6.67 -6.72
C LYS A 91 13.57 7.58 -6.00
N GLY A 92 13.22 8.84 -5.72
CA GLY A 92 14.04 9.76 -4.92
C GLY A 92 14.01 9.48 -3.41
N SER A 93 12.83 9.17 -2.84
CA SER A 93 12.63 9.00 -1.38
C SER A 93 12.78 7.52 -0.94
N LEU A 94 12.32 6.57 -1.75
CA LEU A 94 12.29 5.14 -1.39
C LEU A 94 13.64 4.40 -1.50
N THR A 95 14.69 5.05 -2.01
CA THR A 95 16.02 4.42 -2.22
C THR A 95 16.73 4.09 -0.90
N ILE A 96 16.36 4.72 0.22
CA ILE A 96 17.02 4.50 1.51
C ILE A 96 16.63 3.15 2.16
N ARG A 97 15.45 2.57 1.84
CA ARG A 97 14.98 1.32 2.50
C ARG A 97 15.04 0.06 1.62
N LEU A 98 15.12 0.20 0.29
CA LEU A 98 15.20 -0.94 -0.64
C LEU A 98 16.55 -1.67 -0.63
N SER A 99 17.63 -1.03 -0.17
CA SER A 99 18.98 -1.60 -0.14
C SER A 99 19.17 -2.73 0.88
N ARG A 100 18.21 -2.97 1.79
CA ARG A 100 18.21 -4.09 2.74
C ARG A 100 17.36 -5.29 2.32
N CYS A 101 16.48 -5.15 1.34
CA CYS A 101 15.56 -6.23 0.93
C CYS A 101 16.09 -7.07 -0.26
N MET A 102 16.99 -6.52 -1.09
CA MET A 102 17.59 -7.25 -2.23
C MET A 102 18.90 -8.00 -1.92
N ARG A 103 19.15 -8.34 -0.64
CA ARG A 103 20.18 -9.33 -0.26
C ARG A 103 19.58 -10.40 0.63
N ARG A 104 18.80 -11.30 0.04
CA ARG A 104 18.85 -12.75 0.26
C ARG A 104 17.99 -13.46 -0.78
#